data_AF-A0A0U3TIT8-F1
#
_entry.id   AF-A0A0U3TIT8-F1
#
_cell.length_a   1.000
_cell.length_b   1.000
_cell.length_c   1.000
_cell.angle_alpha   90.00
_cell.angle_beta   90.00
_cell.angle_gamma   90.00
#
_symmetry.space_group_name_H-M   'P 1'
#
loop_
_entity.id
_entity.type
_entity.pdbx_description
1 polymer ?
#
loop_
_entity_poly.entity_id
_entity_poly.type
_entity_poly.pdbx_seq_one_letter_code
_entity_poly.pdbx_strand_id
1 'polypeptide(L)' 'MKALEAEGYTVTARAEGFAGEDDSEDRAWAVVVEPFDERVVDMVDVYGGWLPGDPRRADTAPPAVPDLPTAPKRLKREQ' A
#
# COMPACT_ATOMS: atom_id res chain seq x y z
N MET A 1 8.57 16.31 0.12
CA MET A 1 8.11 17.06 -1.06
C MET A 1 9.10 18.10 -1.51
N LYS A 2 9.46 19.09 -0.67
CA LYS A 2 10.39 20.17 -1.05
C LYS A 2 11.69 19.74 -1.73
N ALA A 3 12.24 18.57 -1.40
CA ALA A 3 13.44 18.03 -2.06
C ALA A 3 13.20 17.67 -3.54
N LEU A 4 12.11 16.97 -3.85
CA LEU A 4 11.71 16.62 -5.22
C LEU A 4 11.35 17.88 -6.03
N GLU A 5 10.62 18.81 -5.41
CA GLU A 5 10.27 20.08 -6.04
C GLU A 5 11.52 20.93 -6.36
N ALA A 6 12.52 20.92 -5.48
CA ALA A 6 13.79 21.60 -5.70
C ALA A 6 14.62 20.97 -6.83
N GLU A 7 14.41 19.69 -7.14
CA GLU A 7 15.02 19.00 -8.28
C GLU A 7 14.24 19.22 -9.59
N GLY A 8 13.11 19.93 -9.57
CA GLY A 8 12.33 20.26 -10.75
C GLY A 8 11.14 19.32 -11.02
N TYR A 9 10.83 18.43 -10.09
CA TYR A 9 9.65 17.56 -10.20
C TYR A 9 8.37 18.29 -9.77
N THR A 10 7.28 18.02 -10.47
CA THR A 10 5.94 18.32 -9.99
C THR A 10 5.50 17.21 -9.04
N VAL A 11 5.06 17.56 -7.83
CA VAL A 11 4.75 16.58 -6.78
C VAL A 11 3.37 16.84 -6.18
N THR A 12 2.54 15.80 -6.11
CA THR A 12 1.21 15.86 -5.50
C THR A 12 1.02 14.73 -4.49
N ALA A 13 0.42 15.02 -3.33
CA ALA A 13 0.02 13.99 -2.36
C ALA A 13 -1.48 13.76 -2.44
N ARG A 14 -1.87 12.50 -2.39
CA ARG A 14 -3.28 12.09 -2.32
C ARG A 14 -3.45 10.92 -1.33
N ALA A 15 -4.58 10.90 -0.65
CA ALA A 15 -5.00 9.76 0.15
C ALA A 15 -5.79 8.80 -0.76
N GLU A 16 -5.26 7.59 -0.98
CA GLU A 16 -5.85 6.57 -1.85
C GLU A 16 -6.21 5.33 -1.02
N GLY A 17 -7.20 4.56 -1.46
CA GLY A 17 -7.54 3.28 -0.85
C GLY A 17 -6.35 2.31 -0.92
N PHE A 18 -6.11 1.61 0.18
CA PHE A 18 -5.07 0.59 0.26
C PHE A 18 -5.72 -0.79 0.09
N ALA A 19 -5.11 -1.67 -0.72
CA ALA A 19 -5.56 -3.05 -0.93
C ALA A 19 -7.04 -3.25 -1.34
N GLY A 20 -7.71 -2.23 -1.87
CA GLY A 20 -9.11 -2.30 -2.29
C GLY A 20 -10.13 -2.04 -1.17
N GLU A 21 -9.68 -1.66 0.02
CA GLU A 21 -10.54 -1.25 1.13
C GLU A 21 -10.89 0.25 1.00
N ASP A 22 -12.19 0.58 1.08
CA ASP A 22 -12.73 1.95 1.00
C ASP A 22 -13.07 2.51 2.39
N ASP A 23 -12.65 1.84 3.46
CA ASP A 23 -12.77 2.41 4.79
C ASP A 23 -11.77 3.57 4.93
N SER A 24 -12.27 4.73 5.34
CA SER A 24 -11.47 5.97 5.41
C SER A 24 -10.29 5.87 6.37
N GLU A 25 -10.31 4.88 7.26
CA GLU A 25 -9.29 4.63 8.28
C GLU A 25 -8.02 3.96 7.72
N ASP A 26 -8.09 3.28 6.57
CA ASP A 26 -6.98 2.51 5.98
C ASP A 26 -6.39 3.14 4.72
N ARG A 27 -6.66 4.42 4.47
CA ARG A 27 -6.13 5.12 3.28
C ARG A 27 -4.62 5.32 3.39
N ALA A 28 -3.90 4.89 2.36
CA ALA A 28 -2.49 5.16 2.21
C ALA A 28 -2.25 6.53 1.57
N TRP A 29 -1.16 7.19 1.96
CA TRP A 29 -0.68 8.38 1.27
C TRP A 29 0.14 7.98 0.05
N ALA A 30 -0.34 8.34 -1.14
CA ALA A 30 0.40 8.21 -2.39
C ALA A 30 1.01 9.57 -2.78
N VAL A 31 2.30 9.54 -3.14
CA VAL A 31 3.02 10.68 -3.70
C VAL A 31 3.15 10.47 -5.20
N VAL A 32 2.51 11.33 -5.98
CA VAL A 32 2.59 11.35 -7.45
C VAL A 32 3.68 12.33 -7.85
N VAL A 33 4.61 11.88 -8.69
CA VAL A 33 5.77 12.66 -9.16
C VAL A 33 5.78 12.67 -10.68
N GLU A 34 5.89 13.86 -11.28
CA GLU A 34 5.96 14.06 -12.72
C GLU A 34 7.14 14.97 -13.11
N PRO A 35 7.98 14.58 -14.09
CA PRO A 35 7.98 13.29 -14.78
C PRO A 35 8.38 12.13 -13.85
N PHE A 36 7.96 10.91 -14.22
CA PHE A 36 8.39 9.69 -13.54
C PHE A 36 9.59 9.09 -14.27
N ASP A 37 10.74 9.03 -13.62
CA ASP A 37 12.00 8.54 -14.19
C ASP A 37 12.79 7.64 -13.21
N GLU A 38 13.91 7.08 -13.64
CA GLU A 38 14.73 6.14 -12.84
C GLU A 38 15.25 6.73 -11.53
N ARG A 39 15.49 8.05 -11.48
CA ARG A 39 15.95 8.72 -10.25
C ARG A 39 14.83 8.75 -9.21
N VAL A 40 13.59 8.97 -9.63
CA VAL A 40 12.41 8.87 -8.74
C VAL A 40 12.28 7.45 -8.19
N VAL A 41 12.56 6.42 -8.99
CA VAL A 41 12.55 5.02 -8.55
C VAL A 41 13.64 4.76 -7.49
N ASP A 42 14.87 5.20 -7.72
CA ASP A 42 15.98 5.03 -6.77
C ASP A 42 15.69 5.70 -5.42
N MET A 43 15.02 6.86 -5.44
CA MET A 43 14.60 7.53 -4.21
C MET A 43 13.61 6.70 -3.38
N VAL A 44 12.77 5.87 -3.99
CA VAL A 44 11.87 4.98 -3.24
C VAL A 44 12.69 4.03 -2.37
N ASP A 45 13.74 3.44 -2.93
CA ASP A 45 14.63 2.53 -2.20
C ASP A 45 15.42 3.27 -1.10
N VAL A 46 15.96 4.46 -1.40
CA VAL A 46 16.73 5.29 -0.44
C VAL A 46 15.90 5.69 0.78
N TYR A 47 14.64 6.09 0.58
CA TYR A 47 13.77 6.59 1.64
C TYR A 47 12.86 5.52 2.25
N GLY A 48 13.02 4.25 1.86
CA GLY A 48 12.22 3.13 2.38
C GLY A 48 10.73 3.20 1.98
N GLY A 49 10.45 3.82 0.84
CA GLY A 49 9.11 3.92 0.27
C GLY A 49 8.63 2.60 -0.33
N TRP A 50 7.46 2.67 -0.95
CA TRP A 50 6.88 1.58 -1.72
C TRP A 50 6.46 2.11 -3.08
N LEU A 51 6.74 1.34 -4.13
CA LEU A 51 6.31 1.66 -5.49
C LEU A 51 5.20 0.67 -5.89
N PRO A 52 3.99 1.16 -6.24
CA PRO A 52 2.92 0.29 -6.71
C PRO A 52 3.35 -0.50 -7.95
N GLY A 53 3.09 -1.81 -7.96
CA GLY A 53 3.46 -2.69 -9.08
C GLY A 53 4.94 -3.01 -9.20
N ASP A 54 5.75 -2.68 -8.19
CA ASP A 54 7.18 -3.02 -8.16
C ASP A 54 7.38 -4.55 -8.14
N PRO A 55 8.00 -5.14 -9.16
CA PRO A 55 8.14 -6.59 -9.26
C PRO A 55 9.19 -7.15 -8.27
N ARG A 56 10.07 -6.30 -7.71
CA ARG A 56 11.05 -6.71 -6.70
C ARG A 56 10.37 -6.96 -5.36
N ARG A 57 9.22 -6.29 -5.13
CA ARG A 57 8.35 -6.49 -3.98
C ARG A 57 7.26 -7.56 -4.21
N ALA A 58 7.31 -8.31 -5.33
CA ALA A 58 6.32 -9.31 -5.73
C ALA A 58 5.63 -9.88 -4.50
N ASP A 59 4.37 -9.47 -4.34
CA ASP A 59 3.58 -9.65 -3.15
C ASP A 59 3.76 -11.09 -2.70
N THR A 60 4.42 -11.28 -1.55
CA THR A 60 4.57 -12.60 -0.95
C THR A 60 3.20 -13.22 -1.00
N ALA A 61 3.07 -14.36 -1.72
CA ALA A 61 1.79 -15.00 -1.96
C ALA A 61 0.92 -14.91 -0.70
N PRO A 62 -0.35 -14.49 -0.80
CA PRO A 62 -1.18 -14.25 0.37
C PRO A 62 -1.02 -15.46 1.30
N PRO A 63 -0.74 -15.23 2.58
CA PRO A 63 -0.44 -16.31 3.51
C PRO A 63 -1.55 -17.36 3.37
N ALA A 64 -1.17 -18.64 3.38
CA ALA A 64 -2.10 -19.74 3.23
C ALA A 64 -3.33 -19.46 4.10
N VAL A 65 -4.52 -19.42 3.48
CA VAL A 65 -5.76 -19.16 4.20
C VAL A 65 -5.85 -20.16 5.35
N PRO A 66 -5.93 -19.69 6.61
CA PRO A 66 -6.04 -20.60 7.74
C PRO A 66 -7.30 -21.45 7.57
N ASP A 67 -7.22 -22.72 7.97
CA ASP A 67 -8.38 -23.61 7.96
C ASP A 67 -9.41 -23.11 8.98
N LEU A 68 -10.39 -22.35 8.49
CA LEU A 68 -11.43 -21.76 9.32
C LEU A 68 -12.55 -22.80 9.55
N PRO A 69 -13.14 -22.84 10.76
CA PRO A 69 -14.28 -23.69 11.02
C PRO A 69 -15.44 -23.34 10.08
N THR A 70 -15.98 -24.34 9.38
CA THR A 70 -17.11 -24.20 8.45
C THR A 70 -18.46 -24.03 9.15
N ALA A 71 -18.50 -24.23 10.47
CA ALA A 71 -19.72 -24.15 11.27
C ALA A 71 -19.67 -22.96 12.25
N PRO A 72 -20.81 -22.30 12.50
CA PRO A 72 -20.88 -21.20 13.46
C PRO A 72 -20.61 -21.70 14.88
N LYS A 73 -19.88 -20.89 15.66
CA LYS A 73 -19.59 -21.19 17.07
C LYS A 73 -20.84 -20.93 17.91
N ARG A 74 -21.47 -21.98 18.46
CA ARG A 74 -22.60 -21.83 19.39
C ARG A 74 -22.09 -21.44 20.78
N LEU A 75 -22.20 -20.16 21.12
CA LEU A 75 -21.74 -19.60 22.40
C LEU A 75 -22.76 -19.77 23.54
N LYS A 76 -24.02 -20.10 23.22
CA LYS A 76 -25.09 -20.29 24.21
C LYS A 76 -25.48 -21.76 24.27
N ARG A 77 -25.42 -22.36 25.47
CA ARG A 77 -26.05 -23.66 25.73
C ARG A 77 -27.55 -23.42 25.83
N GLU A 78 -28.31 -24.14 25.01
CA GLU A 78 -29.75 -24.30 25.25
C GLU A 78 -29.86 -25.00 26.61
N GLN A 79 -30.57 -24.39 27.55
CA GLN A 79 -31.14 -25.09 28.69
C GLN A 79 -32.60 -25.38 28.35
#